data_AF-A0A7W2QX24-F1
#
_entry.id   AF-A0A7W2QX24-F1
#
_cell.length_a   1.000
_cell.length_b   1.000
_cell.length_c   1.000
_cell.angle_alpha   90.00
_cell.angle_beta   90.00
_cell.angle_gamma   90.00
#
_symmetry.space_group_name_H-M   'P 1'
#
loop_
_entity.id
_entity.type
_entity.pdbx_description
1 polymer ?
#
loop_
_entity_poly.entity_id
_entity_poly.type
_entity_poly.pdbx_seq_one_letter_code
_entity_poly.pdbx_strand_id
1 'polypeptide(L)'
;MSTSKTKTSTRNYSYICVTCKTPYTGHREQADKSKRFCKDSCRKAKSRQAEKAAKRQSRLEVQKIRWSKSTVGKFVIEQCRRAGSVAVLWGNTTASLVELDNFNNAYQKCYGYNREERKSLFHRSHIQASAGADGSTGALHHLNLFISQDVHNQKAGNKFVSADAGLRVPASKLIKRWEVSQGDTRQQITNKIHALLGDEFTNYVNQHYLIEMDTVHTLAQRIYNRQQKGTAVKELDQRYTLAQLEQESLETLEIMDAIQRGKNSVSSFRPERYTRATLCVYADELERMATVSLSERHRDNCRFMLALVRVLGIYIAQAETQQGIEHRDFLPLKDMQWSPLEYVNWQQPWGTPNQQLIDADHRLLIESIIEHCYHALSGADVPRGFLQARLLKRIDVATLVPTVRAPEQWRYAGLGSWESFIESLYSDAEPVWQSLLALDLCTTAQVEEARTGLMWSLQGAIEKARHEYRNSDCFKRTYKEKYYNRWGFKGYPEHLEFPPILADLMQPGAEVENRAAA
;
A
#
# COMPACT_ATOMS: atom_id res chain seq x y z
N MET A 1 87.56 -11.77 -40.64
CA MET A 1 86.29 -11.65 -41.39
C MET A 1 85.14 -12.05 -40.47
N SER A 2 84.29 -11.08 -40.13
CA SER A 2 83.13 -11.27 -39.23
C SER A 2 82.04 -12.10 -39.91
N THR A 3 81.67 -13.22 -39.32
CA THR A 3 80.52 -14.02 -39.78
C THR A 3 79.22 -13.46 -39.22
N SER A 4 78.35 -13.16 -40.19
CA SER A 4 77.00 -12.62 -40.12
C SER A 4 76.06 -13.47 -39.24
N LYS A 5 75.30 -12.79 -38.36
CA LYS A 5 74.18 -13.37 -37.60
C LYS A 5 72.96 -13.56 -38.51
N THR A 6 72.50 -14.80 -38.61
CA THR A 6 71.28 -15.22 -39.34
C THR A 6 70.03 -14.62 -38.67
N LYS A 7 69.25 -13.82 -39.41
CA LYS A 7 67.95 -13.27 -38.98
C LYS A 7 66.87 -14.35 -39.13
N THR A 8 66.36 -14.87 -38.02
CA THR A 8 65.20 -15.76 -37.97
C THR A 8 63.93 -14.96 -38.30
N SER A 9 63.32 -15.22 -39.46
CA SER A 9 62.06 -14.63 -39.89
C SER A 9 60.91 -15.12 -39.00
N THR A 10 60.41 -14.26 -38.11
CA THR A 10 59.21 -14.51 -37.30
C THR A 10 57.96 -14.24 -38.12
N ARG A 11 57.30 -15.29 -38.61
CA ARG A 11 55.95 -15.18 -39.21
C ARG A 11 54.94 -14.73 -38.15
N ASN A 12 54.22 -13.64 -38.44
CA ASN A 12 53.12 -13.13 -37.63
C ASN A 12 51.80 -13.72 -38.13
N TYR A 13 51.02 -14.30 -37.22
CA TYR A 13 49.69 -14.84 -37.48
C TYR A 13 48.62 -13.94 -36.84
N SER A 14 47.47 -13.79 -37.49
CA SER A 14 46.32 -13.03 -36.97
C SER A 14 45.32 -13.96 -36.27
N TYR A 15 44.89 -13.60 -35.07
CA TYR A 15 44.01 -14.40 -34.20
C TYR A 15 42.86 -13.56 -33.65
N ILE A 16 41.75 -14.20 -33.26
CA ILE A 16 40.62 -13.57 -32.56
C ILE A 16 40.60 -14.06 -31.10
N CYS A 17 40.60 -13.13 -30.14
CA CYS A 17 40.55 -13.49 -28.72
C CYS A 17 39.21 -14.13 -28.34
N VAL A 18 39.24 -15.29 -27.67
CA VAL A 18 38.01 -15.99 -27.24
C VAL A 18 37.18 -15.18 -26.24
N THR A 19 37.82 -14.34 -25.42
CA THR A 19 37.17 -13.59 -24.34
C THR A 19 36.62 -12.24 -24.80
N CYS A 20 37.44 -11.40 -25.43
CA CYS A 20 37.04 -10.03 -25.80
C CYS A 20 36.76 -9.87 -27.30
N LYS A 21 36.87 -10.95 -28.08
CA LYS A 21 36.58 -11.00 -29.53
C LYS A 21 37.42 -10.03 -30.39
N THR A 22 38.41 -9.35 -29.82
CA THR A 22 39.30 -8.48 -30.59
C THR A 22 40.37 -9.27 -31.34
N PRO A 23 40.70 -8.85 -32.57
CA PRO A 23 41.82 -9.41 -33.32
C PRO A 23 43.16 -9.03 -32.68
N TYR A 24 44.15 -9.92 -32.75
CA TYR A 24 45.53 -9.68 -32.29
C TYR A 24 46.54 -10.54 -33.06
N THR A 25 47.79 -10.10 -33.13
CA THR A 25 48.87 -10.80 -33.84
C THR A 25 49.77 -11.58 -32.90
N GLY A 26 50.23 -12.77 -33.31
CA GLY A 26 51.16 -13.61 -32.52
C GLY A 26 52.19 -14.36 -33.36
N HIS A 27 53.34 -14.67 -32.75
CA HIS A 27 54.55 -15.19 -33.45
C HIS A 27 54.66 -16.73 -33.59
N ARG A 28 53.67 -17.54 -33.19
CA ARG A 28 53.68 -19.02 -33.43
C ARG A 28 52.29 -19.54 -33.76
N GLU A 29 52.23 -20.68 -34.45
CA GLU A 29 51.01 -21.40 -34.85
C GLU A 29 50.08 -21.77 -33.68
N GLN A 30 48.79 -21.89 -34.00
CA GLN A 30 47.64 -21.86 -33.09
C GLN A 30 47.37 -23.17 -32.32
N ALA A 31 48.24 -24.17 -32.43
CA ALA A 31 48.08 -25.47 -31.75
C ALA A 31 48.19 -25.36 -30.21
N ASP A 32 48.77 -24.27 -29.71
CA ASP A 32 49.03 -24.06 -28.29
C ASP A 32 47.83 -23.41 -27.58
N LYS A 33 47.19 -24.14 -26.63
CA LYS A 33 45.99 -23.71 -25.88
C LYS A 33 46.16 -22.36 -25.15
N SER A 34 47.41 -21.99 -24.86
CA SER A 34 47.79 -20.72 -24.21
C SER A 34 47.58 -19.49 -25.10
N LYS A 35 47.47 -19.65 -26.42
CA LYS A 35 47.40 -18.57 -27.42
C LYS A 35 46.02 -18.28 -27.98
N ARG A 36 44.95 -18.56 -27.22
CA ARG A 36 43.54 -18.23 -27.56
C ARG A 36 43.09 -16.85 -27.05
N PHE A 37 43.98 -16.13 -26.37
CA PHE A 37 43.68 -14.89 -25.66
C PHE A 37 44.68 -13.81 -26.06
N CYS A 38 44.20 -12.59 -26.35
CA CYS A 38 45.05 -11.46 -26.73
C CYS A 38 45.92 -10.94 -25.58
N LYS A 39 45.48 -11.15 -24.34
CA LYS A 39 46.13 -10.68 -23.11
C LYS A 39 45.97 -11.70 -22.00
N ASP A 40 46.90 -11.68 -21.06
CA ASP A 40 46.86 -12.50 -19.85
C ASP A 40 45.60 -12.24 -19.00
N SER A 41 45.09 -11.00 -19.04
CA SER A 41 43.80 -10.63 -18.45
C SER A 41 42.62 -11.38 -19.07
N CYS A 42 42.61 -11.60 -20.39
CA CYS A 42 41.56 -12.35 -21.09
C CYS A 42 41.60 -13.85 -20.77
N ARG A 43 42.80 -14.41 -20.61
CA ARG A 43 43.02 -15.79 -20.13
C ARG A 43 42.50 -15.96 -18.70
N LYS A 44 42.90 -15.06 -17.79
CA LYS A 44 42.44 -15.04 -16.39
C LYS A 44 40.92 -14.81 -16.31
N ALA A 45 40.35 -13.95 -17.13
CA ALA A 45 38.91 -13.72 -17.17
C ALA A 45 38.13 -14.96 -17.62
N LYS A 46 38.62 -15.70 -18.61
CA LYS A 46 38.00 -16.97 -19.05
C LYS A 46 38.12 -18.06 -17.98
N SER A 47 39.29 -18.19 -17.37
CA SER A 47 39.52 -19.13 -16.26
C SER A 47 38.60 -18.82 -15.06
N ARG A 48 38.46 -17.54 -14.68
CA ARG A 48 37.56 -17.08 -13.61
C ARG A 48 36.07 -17.11 -14.01
N GLN A 49 35.72 -17.35 -15.27
CA GLN A 49 34.32 -17.34 -15.71
C GLN A 49 33.51 -18.46 -15.04
N ALA A 50 34.08 -19.66 -14.95
CA ALA A 50 33.45 -20.79 -14.28
C ALA A 50 33.24 -20.52 -12.77
N GLU A 51 34.27 -19.97 -12.10
CA GLU A 51 34.19 -19.59 -10.68
C GLU A 51 33.14 -18.48 -10.44
N LYS A 52 33.09 -17.46 -11.31
CA LYS A 52 32.07 -16.42 -11.25
C LYS A 52 30.66 -16.97 -11.47
N ALA A 53 30.49 -17.89 -12.41
CA ALA A 53 29.22 -18.56 -12.66
C ALA A 53 28.78 -19.39 -11.45
N ALA A 54 29.69 -20.17 -10.86
CA ALA A 54 29.43 -20.95 -9.63
C ALA A 54 29.06 -20.04 -8.45
N LYS A 55 29.77 -18.92 -8.25
CA LYS A 55 29.44 -17.91 -7.23
C LYS A 55 28.06 -17.29 -7.47
N ARG A 56 27.71 -16.98 -8.72
CA ARG A 56 26.39 -16.44 -9.07
C ARG A 56 25.29 -17.47 -8.78
N GLN A 57 25.51 -18.74 -9.13
CA GLN A 57 24.57 -19.82 -8.87
C GLN A 57 24.39 -20.06 -7.36
N SER A 58 25.48 -20.09 -6.60
CA SER A 58 25.43 -20.20 -5.14
C SER A 58 24.64 -19.05 -4.50
N ARG A 59 24.86 -17.80 -4.94
CA ARG A 59 24.09 -16.64 -4.47
C ARG A 59 22.60 -16.76 -4.80
N LEU A 60 22.28 -17.21 -6.01
CA LEU A 60 20.90 -17.42 -6.43
C LEU A 60 20.21 -18.49 -5.57
N GLU A 61 20.88 -19.61 -5.28
CA GLU A 61 20.33 -20.65 -4.39
C GLU A 61 20.08 -20.12 -2.98
N VAL A 62 20.99 -19.31 -2.43
CA VAL A 62 20.78 -18.64 -1.13
C VAL A 62 19.57 -17.70 -1.18
N GLN A 63 19.40 -16.93 -2.25
CA GLN A 63 18.26 -16.03 -2.42
C GLN A 63 16.94 -16.80 -2.57
N LYS A 64 16.92 -17.91 -3.31
CA LYS A 64 15.74 -18.78 -3.42
C LYS A 64 15.33 -19.35 -2.07
N ILE A 65 16.30 -19.84 -1.28
CA ILE A 65 16.04 -20.34 0.07
C ILE A 65 15.46 -19.21 0.93
N ARG A 66 16.09 -18.04 0.93
CA ARG A 66 15.60 -16.87 1.67
C ARG A 66 14.19 -16.47 1.24
N TRP A 67 13.91 -16.44 -0.06
CA TRP A 67 12.58 -16.18 -0.60
C TRP A 67 11.56 -17.22 -0.14
N SER A 68 11.89 -18.51 -0.17
CA SER A 68 10.99 -19.57 0.31
C SER A 68 10.65 -19.48 1.81
N LYS A 69 11.45 -18.72 2.57
CA LYS A 69 11.27 -18.41 4.00
C LYS A 69 10.60 -17.06 4.24
N SER A 70 10.43 -16.24 3.21
CA SER A 70 9.68 -14.98 3.29
C SER A 70 8.18 -15.21 3.39
N THR A 71 7.44 -14.21 3.89
CA THR A 71 5.97 -14.24 3.96
C THR A 71 5.34 -14.43 2.57
N VAL A 72 5.84 -13.70 1.56
CA VAL A 72 5.34 -13.80 0.18
C VAL A 72 5.67 -15.16 -0.44
N GLY A 73 6.88 -15.68 -0.25
CA GLY A 73 7.27 -16.97 -0.79
C GLY A 73 6.48 -18.12 -0.18
N LYS A 74 6.25 -18.09 1.15
CA LYS A 74 5.34 -19.04 1.81
C LYS A 74 3.93 -18.99 1.23
N PHE A 75 3.38 -17.79 1.06
CA PHE A 75 2.06 -17.60 0.47
C PHE A 75 1.99 -18.17 -0.95
N VAL A 76 2.94 -17.82 -1.82
CA VAL A 76 2.97 -18.30 -3.21
C VAL A 76 3.10 -19.81 -3.29
N ILE A 77 3.99 -20.42 -2.50
CA ILE A 77 4.17 -21.88 -2.46
C ILE A 77 2.88 -22.56 -2.01
N GLU A 78 2.19 -22.02 -1.00
CA GLU A 78 0.93 -22.57 -0.51
C GLU A 78 -0.19 -22.45 -1.56
N GLN A 79 -0.26 -21.34 -2.28
CA GLN A 79 -1.23 -21.20 -3.38
C GLN A 79 -0.93 -22.16 -4.54
N CYS A 80 0.34 -22.38 -4.89
CA CYS A 80 0.72 -23.40 -5.88
C CYS A 80 0.32 -24.81 -5.44
N ARG A 81 0.49 -25.13 -4.15
CA ARG A 81 0.05 -26.41 -3.55
C ARG A 81 -1.47 -26.54 -3.58
N ARG A 82 -2.21 -25.50 -3.19
CA ARG A 82 -3.67 -25.47 -3.20
C ARG A 82 -4.25 -25.64 -4.61
N ALA A 83 -3.62 -25.02 -5.61
CA ALA A 83 -4.00 -25.15 -7.01
C ALA A 83 -3.55 -26.48 -7.65
N GLY A 84 -2.68 -27.25 -6.98
CA GLY A 84 -2.08 -28.47 -7.53
C GLY A 84 -1.11 -28.22 -8.68
N SER A 85 -0.70 -26.97 -8.93
CA SER A 85 0.24 -26.65 -10.02
C SER A 85 0.94 -25.30 -9.82
N VAL A 86 2.22 -25.22 -10.21
CA VAL A 86 2.93 -23.93 -10.33
C VAL A 86 2.48 -23.11 -11.54
N ALA A 87 1.75 -23.72 -12.48
CA ALA A 87 1.21 -23.10 -13.67
C ALA A 87 0.36 -21.85 -13.38
N VAL A 88 -0.21 -21.74 -12.17
CA VAL A 88 -0.97 -20.56 -11.75
C VAL A 88 -0.17 -19.26 -11.78
N LEU A 89 1.16 -19.35 -11.77
CA LEU A 89 2.06 -18.20 -11.87
C LEU A 89 2.33 -17.78 -13.33
N TRP A 90 1.75 -18.43 -14.34
CA TRP A 90 1.99 -18.07 -15.74
C TRP A 90 1.68 -16.59 -16.01
N GLY A 91 2.55 -15.96 -16.81
CA GLY A 91 2.41 -14.55 -17.18
C GLY A 91 3.02 -13.57 -16.18
N ASN A 92 3.52 -14.04 -15.03
CA ASN A 92 4.24 -13.17 -14.11
C ASN A 92 5.60 -12.72 -14.68
N THR A 93 5.86 -11.42 -14.59
CA THR A 93 7.15 -10.77 -14.86
C THR A 93 7.81 -10.40 -13.53
N THR A 94 9.06 -9.94 -13.56
CA THR A 94 9.72 -9.37 -12.38
C THR A 94 8.87 -8.27 -11.75
N ALA A 95 8.31 -7.36 -12.55
CA ALA A 95 7.48 -6.26 -12.05
C ALA A 95 6.19 -6.77 -11.41
N SER A 96 5.50 -7.74 -12.03
CA SER A 96 4.26 -8.26 -11.46
C SER A 96 4.48 -9.08 -10.18
N LEU A 97 5.64 -9.72 -10.02
CA LEU A 97 6.02 -10.38 -8.78
C LEU A 97 6.27 -9.37 -7.65
N VAL A 98 6.84 -8.20 -7.95
CA VAL A 98 6.96 -7.09 -6.98
C VAL A 98 5.57 -6.60 -6.58
N GLU A 99 4.66 -6.42 -7.54
CA GLU A 99 3.28 -6.02 -7.22
C GLU A 99 2.51 -7.09 -6.43
N LEU A 100 2.77 -8.37 -6.68
CA LEU A 100 2.20 -9.47 -5.89
C LEU A 100 2.71 -9.45 -4.44
N ASP A 101 3.98 -9.10 -4.24
CA ASP A 101 4.57 -8.90 -2.91
C ASP A 101 3.95 -7.68 -2.21
N ASN A 102 3.86 -6.55 -2.90
CA ASN A 102 3.18 -5.34 -2.40
C ASN A 102 1.74 -5.64 -1.97
N PHE A 103 0.99 -6.36 -2.80
CA PHE A 103 -0.36 -6.82 -2.48
C PHE A 103 -0.38 -7.70 -1.22
N ASN A 104 0.54 -8.67 -1.13
CA ASN A 104 0.63 -9.52 0.05
C ASN A 104 0.94 -8.72 1.32
N ASN A 105 1.81 -7.71 1.22
CA ASN A 105 2.16 -6.84 2.34
C ASN A 105 1.00 -5.92 2.74
N ALA A 106 0.23 -5.41 1.77
CA ALA A 106 -1.00 -4.65 2.03
C ALA A 106 -2.04 -5.50 2.77
N TYR A 107 -2.23 -6.76 2.36
CA TYR A 107 -3.11 -7.70 3.04
C TYR A 107 -2.71 -7.92 4.51
N GLN A 108 -1.42 -8.09 4.79
CA GLN A 108 -0.94 -8.28 6.16
C GLN A 108 -1.21 -7.06 7.05
N LYS A 109 -1.33 -5.86 6.48
CA LYS A 109 -1.63 -4.61 7.21
C LYS A 109 -3.12 -4.40 7.50
N CYS A 110 -4.01 -5.25 6.97
CA CYS A 110 -5.45 -5.12 7.24
C CYS A 110 -5.84 -5.66 8.63
N TYR A 111 -5.00 -6.54 9.21
CA TYR A 111 -5.13 -7.13 10.55
C TYR A 111 -6.56 -7.53 10.92
N GLY A 112 -7.10 -8.64 10.39
CA GLY A 112 -8.50 -9.04 10.65
C GLY A 112 -8.68 -10.35 11.41
N TYR A 113 -7.62 -10.90 12.02
CA TYR A 113 -7.66 -12.27 12.54
C TYR A 113 -8.29 -12.35 13.93
N ASN A 114 -9.42 -13.04 14.05
CA ASN A 114 -10.04 -13.42 15.30
C ASN A 114 -9.42 -14.74 15.81
N ARG A 115 -8.73 -14.67 16.95
CA ARG A 115 -8.05 -15.84 17.55
C ARG A 115 -9.01 -16.91 18.08
N GLU A 116 -10.17 -16.50 18.57
CA GLU A 116 -11.19 -17.41 19.13
C GLU A 116 -11.85 -18.22 18.01
N GLU A 117 -12.26 -17.54 16.95
CA GLU A 117 -12.92 -18.19 15.80
C GLU A 117 -11.93 -18.80 14.80
N ARG A 118 -10.64 -18.47 14.90
CA ARG A 118 -9.59 -18.81 13.93
C ARG A 118 -9.95 -18.38 12.50
N LYS A 119 -10.63 -17.24 12.37
CA LYS A 119 -11.08 -16.66 11.10
C LYS A 119 -10.51 -15.28 10.91
N SER A 120 -10.22 -14.93 9.66
CA SER A 120 -9.82 -13.58 9.28
C SER A 120 -11.00 -12.86 8.68
N LEU A 121 -11.32 -11.66 9.16
CA LEU A 121 -12.33 -10.79 8.58
C LEU A 121 -12.04 -10.52 7.11
N PHE A 122 -10.77 -10.32 6.76
CA PHE A 122 -10.33 -10.08 5.40
C PHE A 122 -9.69 -11.33 4.79
N HIS A 123 -10.03 -11.62 3.53
CA HIS A 123 -9.49 -12.69 2.72
C HIS A 123 -8.82 -12.13 1.45
N ARG A 124 -7.84 -12.88 0.93
CA ARG A 124 -7.32 -12.67 -0.43
C ARG A 124 -8.29 -13.35 -1.40
N SER A 125 -9.12 -12.54 -2.03
CA SER A 125 -10.14 -12.98 -2.97
C SER A 125 -9.57 -13.01 -4.38
N HIS A 126 -10.01 -13.98 -5.17
CA HIS A 126 -9.66 -14.02 -6.58
C HIS A 126 -10.83 -13.47 -7.41
N ILE A 127 -10.52 -12.73 -8.48
CA ILE A 127 -11.51 -12.32 -9.47
C ILE A 127 -11.96 -13.56 -10.26
N GLN A 128 -11.00 -14.25 -10.88
CA GLN A 128 -11.21 -15.59 -11.43
C GLN A 128 -10.90 -16.62 -10.35
N ALA A 129 -11.89 -17.42 -9.97
CA ALA A 129 -11.77 -18.38 -8.88
C ALA A 129 -10.56 -19.31 -9.02
N SER A 130 -9.95 -19.69 -7.89
CA SER A 130 -8.80 -20.63 -7.87
C SER A 130 -9.15 -22.01 -8.45
N ALA A 131 -10.43 -22.38 -8.47
CA ALA A 131 -10.92 -23.57 -9.14
C ALA A 131 -12.20 -23.20 -9.92
N GLY A 132 -12.04 -22.91 -11.21
CA GLY A 132 -13.14 -22.59 -12.10
C GLY A 132 -13.98 -23.82 -12.44
N ALA A 133 -15.27 -23.60 -12.71
CA ALA A 133 -16.20 -24.67 -13.09
C ALA A 133 -15.83 -25.35 -14.43
N ASP A 134 -15.11 -24.66 -15.30
CA ASP A 134 -14.60 -25.16 -16.59
C ASP A 134 -13.24 -25.88 -16.47
N GLY A 135 -12.77 -26.11 -15.25
CA GLY A 135 -11.44 -26.66 -14.98
C GLY A 135 -10.29 -25.66 -15.18
N SER A 136 -10.59 -24.39 -15.49
CA SER A 136 -9.58 -23.33 -15.43
C SER A 136 -9.23 -23.00 -13.99
N THR A 137 -8.08 -22.35 -13.80
CA THR A 137 -7.62 -21.91 -12.48
C THR A 137 -7.28 -20.44 -12.54
N GLY A 138 -7.82 -19.64 -11.63
CA GLY A 138 -7.43 -18.25 -11.43
C GLY A 138 -5.91 -18.11 -11.31
N ALA A 139 -5.33 -17.19 -12.08
CA ALA A 139 -3.89 -16.96 -12.02
C ALA A 139 -3.52 -16.32 -10.68
N LEU A 140 -2.38 -16.73 -10.13
CA LEU A 140 -1.78 -16.11 -8.96
C LEU A 140 -1.00 -14.87 -9.42
N HIS A 141 -1.73 -13.77 -9.58
CA HIS A 141 -1.25 -12.51 -10.13
C HIS A 141 -1.95 -11.35 -9.44
N HIS A 142 -1.26 -10.22 -9.21
CA HIS A 142 -1.85 -9.06 -8.50
C HIS A 142 -3.09 -8.47 -9.18
N LEU A 143 -3.21 -8.65 -10.50
CA LEU A 143 -4.39 -8.27 -11.31
C LEU A 143 -5.59 -9.22 -11.15
N ASN A 144 -5.41 -10.40 -10.58
CA ASN A 144 -6.48 -11.36 -10.32
C ASN A 144 -6.82 -11.46 -8.83
N LEU A 145 -6.11 -10.73 -7.97
CA LEU A 145 -6.29 -10.78 -6.53
C LEU A 145 -6.79 -9.44 -6.02
N PHE A 146 -7.67 -9.47 -5.03
CA PHE A 146 -8.06 -8.31 -4.25
C PHE A 146 -8.31 -8.69 -2.79
N ILE A 147 -8.34 -7.69 -1.89
CA ILE A 147 -8.67 -7.88 -0.49
C ILE A 147 -10.17 -7.64 -0.31
N SER A 148 -10.88 -8.57 0.31
CA SER A 148 -12.30 -8.41 0.62
C SER A 148 -12.67 -9.05 1.95
N GLN A 149 -13.89 -8.81 2.41
CA GLN A 149 -14.40 -9.55 3.56
C GLN A 149 -14.60 -11.04 3.23
N ASP A 150 -14.47 -11.87 4.26
CA ASP A 150 -14.58 -13.32 4.16
C ASP A 150 -15.99 -13.78 3.75
N VAL A 151 -17.04 -13.17 4.30
CA VAL A 151 -18.45 -13.50 4.05
C VAL A 151 -18.76 -13.42 2.55
N HIS A 152 -18.37 -12.33 1.89
CA HIS A 152 -18.63 -12.13 0.47
C HIS A 152 -17.83 -13.09 -0.40
N ASN A 153 -16.57 -13.34 -0.06
CA ASN A 153 -15.73 -14.30 -0.77
C ASN A 153 -16.29 -15.74 -0.70
N GLN A 154 -16.78 -16.15 0.48
CA GLN A 154 -17.42 -17.45 0.68
C GLN A 154 -18.75 -17.55 -0.10
N LYS A 155 -19.57 -16.50 -0.10
CA LYS A 155 -20.85 -16.43 -0.84
C LYS A 155 -20.66 -16.51 -2.36
N ALA A 156 -19.58 -15.91 -2.87
CA ALA A 156 -19.21 -15.98 -4.27
C ALA A 156 -18.71 -17.38 -4.66
N GLY A 157 -17.85 -17.98 -3.84
CA GLY A 157 -17.30 -19.32 -4.07
C GLY A 157 -16.58 -19.43 -5.43
N ASN A 158 -16.90 -20.48 -6.19
CA ASN A 158 -16.29 -20.75 -7.51
C ASN A 158 -17.16 -20.27 -8.68
N LYS A 159 -18.11 -19.36 -8.44
CA LYS A 159 -19.00 -18.85 -9.49
C LYS A 159 -18.18 -18.06 -10.51
N PHE A 160 -18.42 -18.35 -11.77
CA PHE A 160 -17.88 -17.54 -12.86
C PHE A 160 -18.57 -16.18 -12.88
N VAL A 161 -17.79 -15.10 -12.86
CA VAL A 161 -18.33 -13.73 -12.84
C VAL A 161 -18.33 -13.13 -14.25
N SER A 162 -17.15 -12.96 -14.84
CA SER A 162 -17.02 -12.37 -16.17
C SER A 162 -15.74 -12.83 -16.86
N ALA A 163 -15.72 -12.82 -18.20
CA ALA A 163 -14.56 -13.30 -18.98
C ALA A 163 -13.47 -12.22 -19.13
N ASP A 164 -13.84 -10.96 -19.01
CA ASP A 164 -13.00 -9.77 -19.23
C ASP A 164 -12.32 -9.27 -17.95
N ALA A 165 -12.71 -9.76 -16.77
CA ALA A 165 -12.10 -9.39 -15.51
C ALA A 165 -11.13 -10.46 -14.98
N GLY A 166 -10.02 -10.02 -14.40
CA GLY A 166 -9.03 -10.91 -13.78
C GLY A 166 -8.24 -11.74 -14.80
N LEU A 167 -7.43 -12.66 -14.27
CA LEU A 167 -6.57 -13.52 -15.07
C LEU A 167 -6.81 -14.98 -14.72
N ARG A 168 -6.85 -15.84 -15.72
CA ARG A 168 -7.03 -17.29 -15.56
C ARG A 168 -6.07 -18.07 -16.42
N VAL A 169 -5.72 -19.26 -15.92
CA VAL A 169 -4.94 -20.27 -16.62
C VAL A 169 -5.93 -21.33 -17.12
N PRO A 170 -6.04 -21.54 -18.44
CA PRO A 170 -6.95 -22.55 -18.98
C PRO A 170 -6.47 -23.97 -18.62
N ALA A 171 -7.41 -24.91 -18.49
CA ALA A 171 -7.12 -26.30 -18.13
C ALA A 171 -6.05 -26.94 -19.03
N SER A 172 -6.03 -26.59 -20.33
CA SER A 172 -5.04 -27.08 -21.30
C SER A 172 -3.59 -26.72 -20.98
N LYS A 173 -3.36 -25.69 -20.15
CA LYS A 173 -2.03 -25.27 -19.70
C LYS A 173 -1.60 -25.96 -18.40
N LEU A 174 -2.54 -26.55 -17.65
CA LEU A 174 -2.28 -27.28 -16.40
C LEU A 174 -1.71 -28.69 -16.69
N ILE A 175 -0.53 -28.74 -17.32
CA ILE A 175 0.12 -30.00 -17.70
C ILE A 175 0.88 -30.64 -16.53
N LYS A 176 1.01 -31.97 -16.58
CA LYS A 176 1.68 -32.80 -15.55
C LYS A 176 3.08 -32.33 -15.17
N ARG A 177 3.83 -31.72 -16.10
CA ARG A 177 5.17 -31.16 -15.83
C ARG A 177 5.17 -30.12 -14.69
N TRP A 178 4.07 -29.37 -14.55
CA TRP A 178 3.93 -28.28 -13.58
C TRP A 178 3.08 -28.67 -12.38
N GLU A 179 2.66 -29.93 -12.28
CA GLU A 179 1.86 -30.46 -11.19
C GLU A 179 2.61 -30.31 -9.85
N VAL A 180 1.88 -30.02 -8.79
CA VAL A 180 2.40 -29.92 -7.41
C VAL A 180 1.59 -30.86 -6.54
N SER A 181 2.28 -31.79 -5.89
CA SER A 181 1.68 -32.73 -4.95
C SER A 181 1.66 -32.14 -3.53
N GLN A 182 0.74 -32.60 -2.68
CA GLN A 182 0.71 -32.19 -1.27
C GLN A 182 2.01 -32.54 -0.51
N GLY A 183 2.67 -33.63 -0.89
CA GLY A 183 3.96 -34.05 -0.33
C GLY A 183 5.19 -33.32 -0.90
N ASP A 184 5.04 -32.44 -1.88
CA ASP A 184 6.18 -31.71 -2.45
C ASP A 184 6.77 -30.73 -1.40
N THR A 185 8.08 -30.80 -1.22
CA THR A 185 8.84 -29.91 -0.34
C THR A 185 8.83 -28.48 -0.89
N ARG A 186 8.99 -27.47 0.00
CA ARG A 186 9.09 -26.06 -0.40
C ARG A 186 10.19 -25.83 -1.45
N GLN A 187 11.31 -26.55 -1.33
CA GLN A 187 12.42 -26.46 -2.28
C GLN A 187 12.05 -27.02 -3.66
N GLN A 188 11.37 -28.17 -3.72
CA GLN A 188 10.89 -28.72 -4.99
C GLN A 188 9.92 -27.78 -5.69
N ILE A 189 8.96 -27.19 -4.96
CA ILE A 189 8.02 -26.22 -5.52
C ILE A 189 8.76 -24.96 -5.99
N THR A 190 9.69 -24.43 -5.20
CA THR A 190 10.51 -23.26 -5.58
C THR A 190 11.33 -23.52 -6.85
N ASN A 191 11.88 -24.74 -6.99
CA ASN A 191 12.61 -25.13 -8.20
C ASN A 191 11.68 -25.25 -9.42
N LYS A 192 10.45 -25.74 -9.25
CA LYS A 192 9.42 -25.74 -10.30
C LYS A 192 9.01 -24.32 -10.70
N ILE A 193 8.88 -23.40 -9.73
CA ILE A 193 8.61 -21.97 -9.99
C ILE A 193 9.76 -21.34 -10.79
N HIS A 194 11.01 -21.57 -10.38
CA HIS A 194 12.17 -21.07 -11.12
C HIS A 194 12.25 -21.65 -12.54
N ALA A 195 11.92 -22.93 -12.72
CA ALA A 195 11.87 -23.56 -14.03
C ALA A 195 10.74 -23.03 -14.92
N LEU A 196 9.62 -22.58 -14.34
CA LEU A 196 8.50 -21.99 -15.07
C LEU A 196 8.78 -20.55 -15.51
N LEU A 197 9.26 -19.71 -14.57
CA LEU A 197 9.41 -18.26 -14.77
C LEU A 197 10.81 -17.86 -15.28
N GLY A 198 11.82 -18.71 -15.12
CA GLY A 198 13.17 -18.51 -15.65
C GLY A 198 13.84 -17.24 -15.14
N ASP A 199 14.20 -16.36 -16.09
CA ASP A 199 14.93 -15.13 -15.81
C ASP A 199 14.09 -14.11 -15.04
N GLU A 200 12.76 -14.10 -15.21
CA GLU A 200 11.87 -13.18 -14.49
C GLU A 200 11.91 -13.43 -12.98
N PHE A 201 11.89 -14.70 -12.57
CA PHE A 201 12.04 -15.06 -11.15
C PHE A 201 13.47 -14.82 -10.66
N THR A 202 14.47 -15.10 -11.50
CA THR A 202 15.88 -14.85 -11.17
C THR A 202 16.13 -13.36 -10.92
N ASN A 203 15.59 -12.49 -11.74
CA ASN A 203 15.73 -11.04 -11.60
C ASN A 203 15.01 -10.53 -10.36
N TYR A 204 13.78 -11.00 -10.11
CA TYR A 204 13.03 -10.68 -8.90
C TYR A 204 13.77 -11.07 -7.62
N VAL A 205 14.25 -12.32 -7.49
CA VAL A 205 14.95 -12.75 -6.27
C VAL A 205 16.31 -12.07 -6.06
N ASN A 206 16.91 -11.53 -7.14
CA ASN A 206 18.13 -10.74 -7.06
C ASN A 206 17.90 -9.31 -6.54
N GLN A 207 16.66 -8.80 -6.53
CA GLN A 207 16.28 -7.53 -5.90
C GLN A 207 16.21 -7.68 -4.38
N HIS A 208 17.33 -8.10 -3.78
CA HIS A 208 17.48 -8.60 -2.42
C HIS A 208 16.91 -7.70 -1.30
N TYR A 209 16.78 -6.40 -1.52
CA TYR A 209 16.19 -5.49 -0.54
C TYR A 209 14.67 -5.69 -0.36
N LEU A 210 14.00 -6.33 -1.32
CA LEU A 210 12.57 -6.62 -1.23
C LEU A 210 12.27 -7.88 -0.41
N ILE A 211 13.22 -8.82 -0.29
CA ILE A 211 12.96 -10.13 0.30
C ILE A 211 13.36 -10.14 1.77
N GLU A 212 12.39 -9.85 2.63
CA GLU A 212 12.51 -10.03 4.07
C GLU A 212 12.08 -11.46 4.46
N MET A 213 12.85 -12.08 5.35
CA MET A 213 12.40 -13.32 5.98
C MET A 213 11.22 -13.01 6.88
N ASP A 214 10.30 -13.97 7.06
CA ASP A 214 9.23 -13.77 8.01
C ASP A 214 9.75 -13.62 9.46
N THR A 215 8.84 -13.27 10.36
CA THR A 215 9.15 -13.04 11.77
C THR A 215 9.72 -14.29 12.45
N VAL A 216 9.16 -15.47 12.14
CA VAL A 216 9.60 -16.77 12.68
C VAL A 216 11.06 -17.06 12.31
N HIS A 217 11.42 -17.02 11.03
CA HIS A 217 12.79 -17.31 10.58
C HIS A 217 13.77 -16.22 11.03
N THR A 218 13.32 -14.96 11.08
CA THR A 218 14.13 -13.86 11.60
C THR A 218 14.44 -14.03 13.09
N LEU A 219 13.45 -14.43 13.90
CA LEU A 219 13.63 -14.71 15.33
C LEU A 219 14.48 -15.97 15.54
N ALA A 220 14.20 -17.06 14.83
CA ALA A 220 14.98 -18.29 14.88
C ALA A 220 16.47 -18.01 14.58
N GLN A 221 16.76 -17.27 13.50
CA GLN A 221 18.13 -16.89 13.15
C GLN A 221 18.77 -16.00 14.21
N ARG A 222 18.00 -15.07 14.80
CA ARG A 222 18.48 -14.16 15.86
C ARG A 222 18.84 -14.92 17.13
N ILE A 223 17.95 -15.82 17.58
CA ILE A 223 18.14 -16.68 18.75
C ILE A 223 19.37 -17.56 18.55
N TYR A 224 19.45 -18.23 17.39
CA TYR A 224 20.59 -19.06 17.03
C TYR A 224 21.91 -18.26 17.04
N ASN A 225 21.93 -17.08 16.42
CA ASN A 225 23.13 -16.24 16.39
C ASN A 225 23.58 -15.79 17.78
N ARG A 226 22.65 -15.54 18.71
CA ARG A 226 23.01 -15.21 20.10
C ARG A 226 23.58 -16.41 20.85
N GLN A 227 23.01 -17.60 20.66
CA GLN A 227 23.54 -18.85 21.22
C GLN A 227 24.98 -19.11 20.73
N GLN A 228 25.24 -18.94 19.43
CA GLN A 228 26.57 -19.19 18.85
C GLN A 228 27.61 -18.14 19.27
N LYS A 229 27.19 -16.88 19.43
CA LYS A 229 28.10 -15.78 19.80
C LYS A 229 28.27 -15.61 21.31
N GLY A 230 27.49 -16.30 22.14
CA GLY A 230 27.49 -16.14 23.60
C GLY A 230 27.06 -14.73 24.04
N THR A 231 26.20 -14.06 23.28
CA THR A 231 25.74 -12.69 23.57
C THR A 231 24.38 -12.63 24.26
N ALA A 232 23.86 -13.78 24.71
CA ALA A 232 22.61 -13.85 25.45
C ALA A 232 22.81 -13.37 26.90
N VAL A 233 21.85 -12.60 27.43
CA VAL A 233 21.83 -12.16 28.83
C VAL A 233 21.47 -13.33 29.76
N LYS A 234 20.56 -14.21 29.31
CA LYS A 234 20.26 -15.49 29.95
C LYS A 234 20.33 -16.59 28.90
N GLU A 235 21.01 -17.68 29.25
CA GLU A 235 21.04 -18.87 28.42
C GLU A 235 19.67 -19.55 28.40
N LEU A 236 19.38 -20.22 27.29
CA LEU A 236 18.20 -21.08 27.18
C LEU A 236 18.47 -22.42 27.87
N ASP A 237 17.41 -23.19 28.09
CA ASP A 237 17.44 -24.53 28.69
C ASP A 237 18.37 -25.50 27.94
N GLN A 238 18.46 -25.36 26.63
CA GLN A 238 19.36 -26.14 25.78
C GLN A 238 19.88 -25.33 24.58
N ARG A 239 20.85 -25.91 23.87
CA ARG A 239 21.35 -25.38 22.59
C ARG A 239 20.51 -25.93 21.45
N TYR A 240 19.79 -25.03 20.79
CA TYR A 240 18.94 -25.38 19.67
C TYR A 240 19.70 -25.25 18.34
N THR A 241 19.43 -26.15 17.41
CA THR A 241 19.84 -25.99 16.01
C THR A 241 18.92 -25.01 15.30
N LEU A 242 19.40 -24.37 14.23
CA LEU A 242 18.57 -23.47 13.43
C LEU A 242 17.32 -24.18 12.89
N ALA A 243 17.45 -25.44 12.45
CA ALA A 243 16.34 -26.23 11.93
C ALA A 243 15.26 -26.51 12.99
N GLN A 244 15.65 -26.73 14.24
CA GLN A 244 14.70 -26.88 15.35
C GLN A 244 13.96 -25.57 15.61
N LEU A 245 14.69 -24.45 15.71
CA LEU A 245 14.09 -23.13 15.93
C LEU A 245 13.14 -22.71 14.81
N GLU A 246 13.41 -23.10 13.56
CA GLU A 246 12.52 -22.81 12.42
C GLU A 246 11.21 -23.61 12.43
N GLN A 247 11.11 -24.67 13.24
CA GLN A 247 9.90 -25.46 13.43
C GLN A 247 9.06 -25.02 14.64
N GLU A 248 9.63 -24.19 15.52
CA GLU A 248 8.95 -23.69 16.70
C GLU A 248 7.84 -22.69 16.37
N SER A 249 6.88 -22.57 17.28
CA SER A 249 5.82 -21.57 17.17
C SER A 249 6.37 -20.16 17.36
N LEU A 250 5.71 -19.15 16.77
CA LEU A 250 6.08 -17.74 16.95
C LEU A 250 6.07 -17.36 18.44
N GLU A 251 5.06 -17.81 19.19
CA GLU A 251 4.91 -17.54 20.62
C GLU A 251 6.09 -18.11 21.42
N THR A 252 6.49 -19.35 21.13
CA THR A 252 7.68 -19.98 21.74
C THR A 252 8.94 -19.17 21.45
N LEU A 253 9.16 -18.79 20.18
CA LEU A 253 10.34 -18.02 19.78
C LEU A 253 10.39 -16.64 20.41
N GLU A 254 9.25 -15.96 20.57
CA GLU A 254 9.17 -14.67 21.25
C GLU A 254 9.55 -14.80 22.74
N ILE A 255 9.09 -15.85 23.42
CA ILE A 255 9.47 -16.16 24.80
C ILE A 255 10.97 -16.43 24.89
N MET A 256 11.51 -17.28 24.01
CA MET A 256 12.94 -17.59 23.97
C MET A 256 13.80 -16.34 23.73
N ASP A 257 13.38 -15.48 22.79
CA ASP A 257 14.07 -14.22 22.50
C ASP A 257 13.97 -13.22 23.67
N ALA A 258 12.83 -13.15 24.38
CA ALA A 258 12.67 -12.34 25.58
C ALA A 258 13.59 -12.80 26.72
N ILE A 259 13.67 -14.12 26.97
CA ILE A 259 14.57 -14.74 27.95
C ILE A 259 16.02 -14.35 27.64
N GLN A 260 16.46 -14.52 26.39
CA GLN A 260 17.83 -14.17 25.98
C GLN A 260 18.15 -12.68 26.11
N ARG A 261 17.14 -11.80 26.11
CA ARG A 261 17.29 -10.36 26.36
C ARG A 261 17.20 -9.98 27.85
N GLY A 262 16.96 -10.95 28.74
CA GLY A 262 16.74 -10.71 30.17
C GLY A 262 15.41 -10.02 30.48
N LYS A 263 14.42 -10.08 29.57
CA LYS A 263 13.09 -9.49 29.78
C LYS A 263 12.15 -10.53 30.38
N ASN A 264 11.26 -10.08 31.27
CA ASN A 264 10.27 -10.93 31.94
C ASN A 264 8.95 -11.05 31.17
N SER A 265 8.78 -10.28 30.10
CA SER A 265 7.56 -10.30 29.27
C SER A 265 7.88 -10.05 27.81
N VAL A 266 7.04 -10.62 26.95
CA VAL A 266 6.98 -10.32 25.52
C VAL A 266 6.16 -9.05 25.35
N SER A 267 6.67 -8.06 24.61
CA SER A 267 5.82 -6.96 24.13
C SER A 267 4.93 -7.51 23.03
N SER A 268 3.75 -8.04 23.38
CA SER A 268 2.86 -8.61 22.37
C SER A 268 2.24 -7.48 21.55
N PHE A 269 2.51 -7.51 20.25
CA PHE A 269 1.69 -6.79 19.28
C PHE A 269 0.27 -7.36 19.39
N ARG A 270 -0.75 -6.49 19.46
CA ARG A 270 -2.17 -6.87 19.57
C ARG A 270 -2.87 -6.52 18.25
N PRO A 271 -2.92 -7.44 17.27
CA PRO A 271 -3.43 -7.17 15.94
C PRO A 271 -4.85 -6.62 15.94
N GLU A 272 -5.67 -7.02 16.92
CA GLU A 272 -7.09 -6.67 17.00
C GLU A 272 -7.30 -5.15 17.09
N ARG A 273 -6.36 -4.43 17.73
CA ARG A 273 -6.38 -2.96 17.86
C ARG A 273 -6.00 -2.22 16.57
N TYR A 274 -5.51 -2.92 15.57
CA TYR A 274 -5.03 -2.37 14.31
C TYR A 274 -5.86 -2.85 13.11
N THR A 275 -7.01 -3.49 13.37
CA THR A 275 -7.93 -3.92 12.32
C THR A 275 -8.37 -2.71 11.51
N ARG A 276 -8.13 -2.74 10.20
CA ARG A 276 -8.54 -1.64 9.32
C ARG A 276 -10.04 -1.68 9.10
N ALA A 277 -10.65 -0.50 9.04
CA ALA A 277 -12.04 -0.34 8.64
C ALA A 277 -12.30 -0.93 7.25
N THR A 278 -13.43 -1.63 7.10
CA THR A 278 -13.79 -2.35 5.88
C THR A 278 -13.89 -1.43 4.66
N LEU A 279 -14.52 -0.25 4.80
CA LEU A 279 -14.65 0.69 3.69
C LEU A 279 -13.29 1.26 3.27
N CYS A 280 -12.35 1.48 4.20
CA CYS A 280 -10.99 1.91 3.87
C CYS A 280 -10.27 0.84 3.02
N VAL A 281 -10.37 -0.43 3.41
CA VAL A 281 -9.79 -1.54 2.64
C VAL A 281 -10.41 -1.64 1.24
N TYR A 282 -11.74 -1.50 1.12
CA TYR A 282 -12.38 -1.50 -0.19
C TYR A 282 -12.02 -0.27 -1.02
N ALA A 283 -11.87 0.92 -0.44
CA ALA A 283 -11.46 2.12 -1.16
C ALA A 283 -10.07 1.93 -1.79
N ASP A 284 -9.10 1.45 -1.01
CA ASP A 284 -7.74 1.17 -1.51
C ASP A 284 -7.76 0.17 -2.67
N GLU A 285 -8.54 -0.90 -2.54
CA GLU A 285 -8.62 -1.94 -3.56
C GLU A 285 -9.39 -1.48 -4.82
N LEU A 286 -10.44 -0.68 -4.66
CA LEU A 286 -11.19 -0.09 -5.76
C LEU A 286 -10.33 0.91 -6.53
N GLU A 287 -9.56 1.76 -5.84
CA GLU A 287 -8.62 2.70 -6.45
C GLU A 287 -7.51 1.96 -7.21
N ARG A 288 -6.95 0.91 -6.60
CA ARG A 288 -5.97 0.05 -7.25
C ARG A 288 -6.55 -0.56 -8.52
N MET A 289 -7.71 -1.23 -8.45
CA MET A 289 -8.33 -1.91 -9.59
C MET A 289 -8.83 -0.95 -10.68
N ALA A 290 -9.30 0.24 -10.31
CA ALA A 290 -9.63 1.32 -11.25
C ALA A 290 -8.43 1.74 -12.12
N THR A 291 -7.21 1.54 -11.61
CA THR A 291 -5.97 1.87 -12.30
C THR A 291 -5.40 0.69 -13.09
N VAL A 292 -5.37 -0.50 -12.49
CA VAL A 292 -4.61 -1.64 -13.03
C VAL A 292 -5.43 -2.67 -13.80
N SER A 293 -6.77 -2.67 -13.65
CA SER A 293 -7.61 -3.67 -14.30
C SER A 293 -7.51 -3.60 -15.82
N LEU A 294 -7.54 -4.76 -16.48
CA LEU A 294 -7.41 -4.88 -17.94
C LEU A 294 -8.68 -4.43 -18.67
N SER A 295 -9.86 -4.73 -18.13
CA SER A 295 -11.16 -4.36 -18.70
C SER A 295 -11.54 -2.93 -18.33
N GLU A 296 -11.91 -2.14 -19.34
CA GLU A 296 -12.42 -0.78 -19.16
C GLU A 296 -13.71 -0.76 -18.33
N ARG A 297 -14.64 -1.67 -18.63
CA ARG A 297 -15.87 -1.85 -17.85
C ARG A 297 -15.56 -2.09 -16.37
N HIS A 298 -14.61 -2.98 -16.09
CA HIS A 298 -14.22 -3.27 -14.71
C HIS A 298 -13.58 -2.04 -14.03
N ARG A 299 -12.69 -1.31 -14.72
CA ARG A 299 -12.13 -0.05 -14.20
C ARG A 299 -13.22 0.96 -13.88
N ASP A 300 -14.18 1.15 -14.76
CA ASP A 300 -15.26 2.13 -14.57
C ASP A 300 -16.21 1.73 -13.44
N ASN A 301 -16.50 0.44 -13.28
CA ASN A 301 -17.27 -0.05 -12.13
C ASN A 301 -16.53 0.22 -10.82
N CYS A 302 -15.20 0.01 -10.79
CA CYS A 302 -14.39 0.34 -9.63
C CYS A 302 -14.35 1.84 -9.32
N ARG A 303 -14.20 2.70 -10.34
CA ARG A 303 -14.24 4.18 -10.16
C ARG A 303 -15.57 4.65 -9.62
N PHE A 304 -16.67 4.14 -10.19
CA PHE A 304 -18.01 4.46 -9.74
C PHE A 304 -18.23 4.04 -8.28
N MET A 305 -17.88 2.80 -7.92
CA MET A 305 -18.01 2.35 -6.53
C MET A 305 -17.08 3.08 -5.58
N LEU A 306 -15.89 3.47 -6.01
CA LEU A 306 -14.95 4.27 -5.21
C LEU A 306 -15.57 5.61 -4.82
N ALA A 307 -16.25 6.30 -5.74
CA ALA A 307 -16.96 7.54 -5.44
C ALA A 307 -18.05 7.34 -4.37
N LEU A 308 -18.87 6.30 -4.51
CA LEU A 308 -19.89 5.92 -3.51
C LEU A 308 -19.27 5.63 -2.13
N VAL A 309 -18.19 4.85 -2.10
CA VAL A 309 -17.48 4.49 -0.87
C VAL A 309 -16.87 5.72 -0.20
N ARG A 310 -16.29 6.65 -0.97
CA ARG A 310 -15.71 7.87 -0.41
C ARG A 310 -16.79 8.73 0.24
N VAL A 311 -17.92 8.96 -0.42
CA VAL A 311 -19.02 9.75 0.17
C VAL A 311 -19.60 9.09 1.41
N LEU A 312 -19.85 7.78 1.39
CA LEU A 312 -20.30 7.04 2.57
C LEU A 312 -19.25 7.06 3.70
N GLY A 313 -17.97 6.92 3.35
CA GLY A 313 -16.84 6.97 4.27
C GLY A 313 -16.72 8.34 4.94
N ILE A 314 -16.89 9.43 4.19
CA ILE A 314 -16.94 10.82 4.69
C ILE A 314 -18.07 10.96 5.71
N TYR A 315 -19.27 10.49 5.36
CA TYR A 315 -20.43 10.53 6.25
C TYR A 315 -20.20 9.74 7.55
N ILE A 316 -19.54 8.58 7.50
CA ILE A 316 -19.21 7.82 8.71
C ILE A 316 -18.13 8.52 9.53
N ALA A 317 -17.10 9.06 8.86
CA ALA A 317 -15.94 9.69 9.49
C ALA A 317 -16.29 10.97 10.27
N GLN A 318 -17.35 11.69 9.88
CA GLN A 318 -17.80 12.88 10.58
C GLN A 318 -18.47 12.58 11.93
N ALA A 319 -18.86 11.33 12.19
CA ALA A 319 -19.45 10.93 13.47
C ALA A 319 -18.37 10.75 14.55
N GLU A 320 -18.61 11.25 15.77
CA GLU A 320 -17.69 11.10 16.91
C GLU A 320 -17.68 9.69 17.54
N THR A 321 -18.11 8.67 16.78
CA THR A 321 -18.16 7.28 17.22
C THR A 321 -16.82 6.57 16.96
N GLN A 322 -16.60 5.42 17.60
CA GLN A 322 -15.44 4.56 17.32
C GLN A 322 -15.33 4.22 15.83
N GLN A 323 -16.47 3.95 15.18
CA GLN A 323 -16.53 3.70 13.74
C GLN A 323 -16.07 4.92 12.93
N GLY A 324 -16.46 6.14 13.31
CA GLY A 324 -15.98 7.36 12.65
C GLY A 324 -14.47 7.56 12.80
N ILE A 325 -13.91 7.27 13.99
CA ILE A 325 -12.46 7.34 14.23
C ILE A 325 -11.69 6.41 13.28
N GLU A 326 -12.20 5.20 13.05
CA GLU A 326 -11.59 4.21 12.15
C GLU A 326 -11.66 4.60 10.66
N HIS A 327 -12.55 5.54 10.30
CA HIS A 327 -12.76 6.03 8.94
C HIS A 327 -12.19 7.44 8.70
N ARG A 328 -11.42 7.99 9.65
CA ARG A 328 -10.86 9.36 9.57
C ARG A 328 -10.06 9.66 8.30
N ASP A 329 -9.49 8.65 7.64
CA ASP A 329 -8.77 8.82 6.38
C ASP A 329 -9.68 9.38 5.25
N PHE A 330 -10.99 9.17 5.33
CA PHE A 330 -11.96 9.74 4.37
C PHE A 330 -12.24 11.22 4.60
N LEU A 331 -12.04 11.72 5.83
CA LEU A 331 -12.32 13.09 6.21
C LEU A 331 -11.18 13.63 7.09
N PRO A 332 -10.08 14.11 6.49
CA PRO A 332 -8.92 14.59 7.23
C PRO A 332 -9.23 15.93 7.91
N LEU A 333 -9.71 15.88 9.15
CA LEU A 333 -10.12 17.05 9.96
C LEU A 333 -8.96 17.71 10.74
N LYS A 334 -7.78 17.89 10.15
CA LYS A 334 -6.59 18.38 10.89
C LYS A 334 -6.85 19.73 11.58
N ASP A 335 -6.79 20.81 10.80
CA ASP A 335 -6.96 22.19 11.26
C ASP A 335 -8.41 22.69 11.00
N MET A 336 -9.34 21.75 10.78
CA MET A 336 -10.71 22.03 10.35
C MET A 336 -11.73 21.23 11.17
N GLN A 337 -12.91 21.80 11.35
CA GLN A 337 -14.12 21.10 11.78
C GLN A 337 -15.08 21.06 10.60
N TRP A 338 -15.56 19.86 10.23
CA TRP A 338 -16.42 19.70 9.07
C TRP A 338 -17.35 18.50 9.23
N SER A 339 -18.63 18.73 8.96
CA SER A 339 -19.64 17.68 8.77
C SER A 339 -20.36 17.99 7.46
N PRO A 340 -19.78 17.59 6.31
CA PRO A 340 -20.29 18.00 5.01
C PRO A 340 -21.64 17.40 4.66
N LEU A 341 -22.02 16.29 5.31
CA LEU A 341 -23.14 15.46 4.90
C LEU A 341 -24.17 15.34 6.00
N GLU A 342 -25.44 15.23 5.64
CA GLU A 342 -26.53 14.89 6.56
C GLU A 342 -27.32 13.67 6.09
N TYR A 343 -27.88 12.93 7.04
CA TYR A 343 -28.69 11.76 6.73
C TYR A 343 -30.17 12.13 6.67
N VAL A 344 -30.79 11.89 5.52
CA VAL A 344 -32.20 12.19 5.26
C VAL A 344 -33.01 10.90 5.24
N ASN A 345 -33.97 10.76 6.15
CA ASN A 345 -34.92 9.64 6.14
C ASN A 345 -36.29 10.07 5.61
N TRP A 346 -36.57 9.77 4.34
CA TRP A 346 -37.85 10.10 3.68
C TRP A 346 -39.05 9.28 4.16
N GLN A 347 -38.88 8.25 4.99
CA GLN A 347 -40.00 7.44 5.48
C GLN A 347 -40.88 8.20 6.48
N GLN A 348 -40.37 9.27 7.09
CA GLN A 348 -41.13 10.16 7.98
C GLN A 348 -40.75 11.61 7.69
N PRO A 349 -41.26 12.21 6.60
CA PRO A 349 -40.95 13.60 6.25
C PRO A 349 -41.53 14.60 7.25
N TRP A 350 -42.48 14.17 8.09
CA TRP A 350 -43.13 14.98 9.11
C TRP A 350 -42.97 14.32 10.49
N GLY A 351 -42.20 14.92 11.39
CA GLY A 351 -41.98 14.46 12.77
C GLY A 351 -40.54 14.09 13.11
N THR A 352 -40.26 13.79 14.38
CA THR A 352 -38.97 13.24 14.83
C THR A 352 -38.89 11.75 14.47
N PRO A 353 -37.98 11.35 13.56
CA PRO A 353 -37.91 9.98 13.10
C PRO A 353 -37.52 9.02 14.23
N ASN A 354 -38.10 7.81 14.21
CA ASN A 354 -37.68 6.76 15.14
C ASN A 354 -36.22 6.38 14.86
N GLN A 355 -35.34 6.59 15.84
CA GLN A 355 -33.91 6.30 15.75
C GLN A 355 -33.63 4.86 15.32
N GLN A 356 -34.41 3.89 15.79
CA GLN A 356 -34.21 2.48 15.41
C GLN A 356 -34.44 2.23 13.91
N LEU A 357 -35.38 2.96 13.29
CA LEU A 357 -35.62 2.86 11.85
C LEU A 357 -34.50 3.51 11.05
N ILE A 358 -33.97 4.65 11.52
CA ILE A 358 -32.81 5.31 10.91
C ILE A 358 -31.60 4.38 10.99
N ASP A 359 -31.31 3.81 12.16
CA ASP A 359 -30.18 2.91 12.37
C ASP A 359 -30.29 1.63 11.52
N ALA A 360 -31.52 1.14 11.29
CA ALA A 360 -31.76 -0.01 10.42
C ALA A 360 -31.53 0.34 8.93
N ASP A 361 -32.10 1.42 8.42
CA ASP A 361 -31.89 1.86 7.02
C ASP A 361 -30.43 2.24 6.77
N HIS A 362 -29.77 2.87 7.75
CA HIS A 362 -28.35 3.20 7.70
C HIS A 362 -27.48 1.93 7.59
N ARG A 363 -27.72 0.91 8.42
CA ARG A 363 -27.02 -0.37 8.31
C ARG A 363 -27.24 -1.04 6.96
N LEU A 364 -28.48 -1.04 6.46
CA LEU A 364 -28.81 -1.60 5.14
C LEU A 364 -28.10 -0.87 4.00
N LEU A 365 -27.97 0.47 4.09
CA LEU A 365 -27.21 1.25 3.12
C LEU A 365 -25.73 0.83 3.11
N ILE A 366 -25.10 0.75 4.29
CA ILE A 366 -23.69 0.35 4.42
C ILE A 366 -23.48 -1.07 3.87
N GLU A 367 -24.28 -2.04 4.32
CA GLU A 367 -24.19 -3.44 3.88
C GLU A 367 -24.39 -3.56 2.37
N SER A 368 -25.37 -2.84 1.82
CA SER A 368 -25.60 -2.79 0.37
C SER A 368 -24.39 -2.26 -0.38
N ILE A 369 -23.76 -1.16 0.07
CA ILE A 369 -22.59 -0.61 -0.61
C ILE A 369 -21.41 -1.58 -0.51
N ILE A 370 -21.16 -2.15 0.67
CA ILE A 370 -20.09 -3.14 0.90
C ILE A 370 -20.24 -4.37 -0.02
N GLU A 371 -21.45 -4.92 -0.16
CA GLU A 371 -21.70 -6.03 -1.08
C GLU A 371 -21.38 -5.65 -2.54
N HIS A 372 -21.75 -4.45 -2.95
CA HIS A 372 -21.49 -3.98 -4.32
C HIS A 372 -20.02 -3.59 -4.56
N CYS A 373 -19.25 -3.25 -3.52
CA CYS A 373 -17.80 -3.12 -3.61
C CYS A 373 -17.16 -4.46 -3.98
N TYR A 374 -17.59 -5.55 -3.34
CA TYR A 374 -17.15 -6.89 -3.70
C TYR A 374 -17.50 -7.21 -5.15
N HIS A 375 -18.75 -6.92 -5.57
CA HIS A 375 -19.18 -7.15 -6.95
C HIS A 375 -18.32 -6.39 -7.95
N ALA A 376 -18.07 -5.09 -7.72
CA ALA A 376 -17.20 -4.29 -8.57
C ALA A 376 -15.80 -4.89 -8.68
N LEU A 377 -15.16 -5.22 -7.54
CA LEU A 377 -13.80 -5.79 -7.51
C LEU A 377 -13.72 -7.19 -8.15
N SER A 378 -14.79 -7.98 -8.05
CA SER A 378 -14.90 -9.28 -8.71
C SER A 378 -15.16 -9.18 -10.23
N GLY A 379 -15.32 -7.96 -10.77
CA GLY A 379 -15.63 -7.74 -12.17
C GLY A 379 -17.07 -8.08 -12.55
N ALA A 380 -17.99 -8.11 -11.57
CA ALA A 380 -19.42 -8.26 -11.80
C ALA A 380 -20.03 -6.92 -12.27
N ASP A 381 -21.22 -7.00 -12.85
CA ASP A 381 -21.99 -5.82 -13.21
C ASP A 381 -22.49 -5.10 -11.95
N VAL A 382 -22.42 -3.77 -11.99
CA VAL A 382 -22.83 -2.90 -10.89
C VAL A 382 -24.05 -2.08 -11.34
N PRO A 383 -25.18 -2.12 -10.61
CA PRO A 383 -26.38 -1.38 -10.96
C PRO A 383 -26.22 0.12 -10.59
N ARG A 384 -25.45 0.86 -11.39
CA ARG A 384 -24.99 2.22 -11.07
C ARG A 384 -26.12 3.18 -10.69
N GLY A 385 -27.12 3.33 -11.56
CA GLY A 385 -28.23 4.25 -11.32
C GLY A 385 -29.03 3.93 -10.06
N PHE A 386 -29.17 2.65 -9.72
CA PHE A 386 -29.86 2.22 -8.50
C PHE A 386 -29.08 2.57 -7.23
N LEU A 387 -27.76 2.30 -7.22
CA LEU A 387 -26.92 2.59 -6.06
C LEU A 387 -26.76 4.10 -5.84
N GLN A 388 -26.57 4.87 -6.91
CA GLN A 388 -26.51 6.32 -6.83
C GLN A 388 -27.83 6.88 -6.31
N ALA A 389 -28.97 6.51 -6.90
CA ALA A 389 -30.28 6.96 -6.43
C ALA A 389 -30.55 6.54 -4.98
N ARG A 390 -30.06 5.38 -4.54
CA ARG A 390 -30.18 4.91 -3.16
C ARG A 390 -29.39 5.78 -2.19
N LEU A 391 -28.16 6.15 -2.54
CA LEU A 391 -27.30 7.01 -1.73
C LEU A 391 -27.84 8.44 -1.69
N LEU A 392 -28.14 9.04 -2.84
CA LEU A 392 -28.67 10.40 -2.96
C LEU A 392 -30.01 10.59 -2.26
N LYS A 393 -30.81 9.52 -2.14
CA LYS A 393 -32.03 9.54 -1.32
C LYS A 393 -31.75 9.57 0.18
N ARG A 394 -30.53 9.37 0.66
CA ARG A 394 -30.25 9.23 2.10
C ARG A 394 -29.19 10.20 2.59
N ILE A 395 -28.38 10.72 1.70
CA ILE A 395 -27.28 11.61 2.01
C ILE A 395 -27.47 12.88 1.21
N ASP A 396 -27.52 14.00 1.92
CA ASP A 396 -27.54 15.35 1.33
C ASP A 396 -26.32 16.15 1.83
N VAL A 397 -25.99 17.22 1.11
CA VAL A 397 -24.87 18.10 1.43
C VAL A 397 -25.35 19.16 2.43
N ALA A 398 -24.91 19.04 3.68
CA ALA A 398 -25.20 20.01 4.74
C ALA A 398 -24.35 21.29 4.60
N THR A 399 -23.06 21.15 4.28
CA THR A 399 -22.16 22.29 4.05
C THR A 399 -20.94 21.90 3.22
N LEU A 400 -20.61 22.71 2.22
CA LEU A 400 -19.37 22.55 1.45
C LEU A 400 -18.17 23.27 2.06
N VAL A 401 -18.39 24.20 2.99
CA VAL A 401 -17.34 25.03 3.58
C VAL A 401 -16.94 24.49 4.95
N PRO A 402 -15.69 24.04 5.15
CA PRO A 402 -15.18 23.67 6.47
C PRO A 402 -15.05 24.88 7.39
N THR A 403 -15.25 24.66 8.69
CA THR A 403 -14.89 25.65 9.71
C THR A 403 -13.40 25.49 10.04
N VAL A 404 -12.58 26.46 9.65
CA VAL A 404 -11.13 26.43 9.87
C VAL A 404 -10.81 26.90 11.28
N ARG A 405 -9.79 26.32 11.91
CA ARG A 405 -9.24 26.79 13.17
C ARG A 405 -8.00 27.64 12.90
N ALA A 406 -7.74 28.61 13.78
CA ALA A 406 -6.50 29.37 13.70
C ALA A 406 -5.31 28.42 13.89
N PRO A 407 -4.23 28.56 13.10
CA PRO A 407 -3.09 27.66 13.19
C PRO A 407 -2.39 27.82 14.54
N GLU A 408 -2.02 26.69 15.15
CA GLU A 408 -1.16 26.71 16.32
C GLU A 408 0.28 27.07 15.93
N GLN A 409 1.01 27.76 16.82
CA GLN A 409 2.38 28.24 16.54
C GLN A 409 3.32 27.14 16.02
N TRP A 410 3.31 25.96 16.65
CA TRP A 410 4.18 24.86 16.26
C TRP A 410 3.78 24.26 14.90
N ARG A 411 2.48 24.27 14.58
CA ARG A 411 1.96 23.74 13.32
C ARG A 411 2.34 24.67 12.17
N TYR A 412 2.16 25.97 12.35
CA TYR A 412 2.59 26.99 11.39
C TYR A 412 4.11 26.93 11.19
N ALA A 413 4.90 26.89 12.27
CA ALA A 413 6.35 26.77 12.18
C ALA A 413 6.82 25.51 11.44
N GLY A 414 6.10 24.39 11.58
CA GLY A 414 6.39 23.14 10.87
C GLY A 414 6.12 23.20 9.36
N LEU A 415 5.21 24.08 8.92
CA LEU A 415 4.89 24.30 7.51
C LEU A 415 5.71 25.44 6.88
N GLY A 416 6.22 26.35 7.71
CA GLY A 416 7.18 27.38 7.33
C GLY A 416 6.60 28.63 6.68
N SER A 417 5.44 28.55 6.01
CA SER A 417 4.79 29.71 5.39
C SER A 417 3.26 29.61 5.34
N TRP A 418 2.60 30.77 5.13
CA TRP A 418 1.16 30.85 4.91
C TRP A 418 0.70 30.14 3.64
N GLU A 419 1.47 30.22 2.55
CA GLU A 419 1.15 29.52 1.30
C GLU A 419 1.08 28.01 1.53
N SER A 420 2.06 27.47 2.26
CA SER A 420 2.14 26.04 2.57
C SER A 420 1.00 25.59 3.50
N PHE A 421 0.56 26.47 4.42
CA PHE A 421 -0.59 26.22 5.28
C PHE A 421 -1.91 26.23 4.49
N ILE A 422 -2.10 27.22 3.60
CA ILE A 422 -3.29 27.31 2.73
C ILE A 422 -3.35 26.11 1.78
N GLU A 423 -2.23 25.75 1.15
CA GLU A 423 -2.14 24.55 0.30
C GLU A 423 -2.48 23.28 1.08
N SER A 424 -2.03 23.17 2.34
CA SER A 424 -2.42 22.08 3.24
C SER A 424 -3.92 22.03 3.48
N LEU A 425 -4.60 23.16 3.70
CA LEU A 425 -6.05 23.19 3.89
C LEU A 425 -6.80 22.74 2.64
N TYR A 426 -6.39 23.22 1.46
CA TYR A 426 -6.98 22.78 0.18
C TYR A 426 -6.71 21.30 -0.06
N SER A 427 -5.50 20.81 0.18
CA SER A 427 -5.13 19.41 0.02
C SER A 427 -5.97 18.48 0.92
N ASP A 428 -6.35 18.95 2.11
CA ASP A 428 -7.23 18.20 3.02
C ASP A 428 -8.71 18.27 2.59
N ALA A 429 -9.20 19.39 2.04
CA ALA A 429 -10.60 19.55 1.62
C ALA A 429 -10.92 19.01 0.22
N GLU A 430 -9.96 19.04 -0.71
CA GLU A 430 -10.14 18.69 -2.11
C GLU A 430 -10.62 17.25 -2.34
N PRO A 431 -10.09 16.21 -1.65
CA PRO A 431 -10.59 14.85 -1.81
C PRO A 431 -12.07 14.69 -1.47
N VAL A 432 -12.57 15.47 -0.50
CA VAL A 432 -13.98 15.48 -0.11
C VAL A 432 -14.82 16.12 -1.22
N TRP A 433 -14.47 17.32 -1.69
CA TRP A 433 -15.19 17.97 -2.78
C TRP A 433 -15.21 17.14 -4.06
N GLN A 434 -14.07 16.56 -4.44
CA GLN A 434 -14.01 15.69 -5.63
C GLN A 434 -14.89 14.44 -5.49
N SER A 435 -15.02 13.90 -4.28
CA SER A 435 -15.91 12.76 -4.03
C SER A 435 -17.39 13.14 -4.14
N LEU A 436 -17.77 14.35 -3.70
CA LEU A 436 -19.13 14.88 -3.83
C LEU A 436 -19.47 15.20 -5.30
N LEU A 437 -18.55 15.86 -6.01
CA LEU A 437 -18.68 16.16 -7.44
C LEU A 437 -18.87 14.88 -8.27
N ALA A 438 -18.11 13.82 -7.97
CA ALA A 438 -18.16 12.56 -8.70
C ALA A 438 -19.52 11.84 -8.63
N LEU A 439 -20.40 12.22 -7.70
CA LEU A 439 -21.75 11.68 -7.54
C LEU A 439 -22.86 12.69 -7.82
N ASP A 440 -22.50 13.86 -8.35
CA ASP A 440 -23.42 14.98 -8.61
C ASP A 440 -24.12 15.51 -7.35
N LEU A 441 -23.48 15.38 -6.17
CA LEU A 441 -23.98 15.96 -4.91
C LEU A 441 -23.74 17.47 -4.82
N CYS A 442 -22.78 17.98 -5.59
CA CYS A 442 -22.54 19.40 -5.76
C CYS A 442 -22.08 19.68 -7.19
N THR A 443 -22.02 20.96 -7.54
CA THR A 443 -21.53 21.44 -8.85
C THR A 443 -20.13 22.02 -8.72
N THR A 444 -19.40 22.09 -9.83
CA THR A 444 -18.07 22.72 -9.87
C THR A 444 -18.11 24.17 -9.40
N ALA A 445 -19.15 24.93 -9.76
CA ALA A 445 -19.34 26.30 -9.31
C ALA A 445 -19.48 26.40 -7.78
N GLN A 446 -20.25 25.49 -7.15
CA GLN A 446 -20.38 25.45 -5.70
C GLN A 446 -19.06 25.07 -5.01
N VAL A 447 -18.21 24.26 -5.64
CA VAL A 447 -16.88 23.93 -5.11
C VAL A 447 -15.94 25.14 -5.18
N GLU A 448 -15.94 25.91 -6.26
CA GLU A 448 -15.15 27.15 -6.33
C GLU A 448 -15.62 28.20 -5.31
N GLU A 449 -16.94 28.31 -5.10
CA GLU A 449 -17.50 29.11 -4.02
C GLU A 449 -17.04 28.59 -2.64
N ALA A 450 -17.03 27.28 -2.44
CA ALA A 450 -16.58 26.67 -1.20
C ALA A 450 -15.08 26.89 -0.93
N ARG A 451 -14.23 26.89 -1.97
CA ARG A 451 -12.81 27.25 -1.86
C ARG A 451 -12.63 28.68 -1.37
N THR A 452 -13.42 29.60 -1.90
CA THR A 452 -13.44 30.99 -1.45
C THR A 452 -13.97 31.07 0.00
N GLY A 453 -15.03 30.33 0.32
CA GLY A 453 -15.58 30.20 1.67
C GLY A 453 -14.58 29.67 2.69
N LEU A 454 -13.72 28.71 2.31
CA LEU A 454 -12.65 28.18 3.16
C LEU A 454 -11.66 29.29 3.57
N MET A 455 -11.33 30.20 2.64
CA MET A 455 -10.45 31.32 2.93
C MET A 455 -11.10 32.36 3.86
N TRP A 456 -12.40 32.64 3.69
CA TRP A 456 -13.16 33.47 4.62
C TRP A 456 -13.27 32.83 6.01
N SER A 457 -13.44 31.51 6.06
CA SER A 457 -13.45 30.72 7.29
C SER A 457 -12.12 30.82 8.04
N LEU A 458 -10.98 30.71 7.32
CA LEU A 458 -9.65 30.94 7.89
C LEU A 458 -9.49 32.36 8.42
N GLN A 459 -9.95 33.37 7.68
CA GLN A 459 -9.90 34.76 8.14
C GLN A 459 -10.66 34.95 9.46
N GLY A 460 -11.91 34.48 9.52
CA GLY A 460 -12.72 34.57 10.75
C GLY A 460 -12.04 33.88 11.93
N ALA A 461 -11.38 32.75 11.69
CA ALA A 461 -10.62 32.03 12.70
C ALA A 461 -9.41 32.83 13.22
N ILE A 462 -8.63 33.44 12.32
CA ILE A 462 -7.49 34.29 12.67
C ILE A 462 -7.95 35.53 13.45
N GLU A 463 -9.02 36.20 13.01
CA GLU A 463 -9.55 37.38 13.71
C GLU A 463 -10.02 37.04 15.12
N LYS A 464 -10.70 35.90 15.28
CA LYS A 464 -11.07 35.38 16.60
C LYS A 464 -9.85 35.10 17.47
N ALA A 465 -8.84 34.39 16.96
CA ALA A 465 -7.63 34.08 17.69
C ALA A 465 -6.80 35.33 18.04
N ARG A 466 -6.78 36.34 17.15
CA ARG A 466 -6.19 37.66 17.44
C ARG A 466 -6.92 38.37 18.56
N HIS A 467 -8.25 38.32 18.56
CA HIS A 467 -9.05 38.91 19.62
C HIS A 467 -8.74 38.25 20.97
N GLU A 468 -8.68 36.93 21.01
CA GLU A 468 -8.30 36.13 22.19
C GLU A 468 -6.86 36.45 22.65
N TYR A 469 -5.91 36.51 21.72
CA TYR A 469 -4.52 36.86 22.00
C TYR A 469 -4.42 38.28 22.57
N ARG A 470 -5.04 39.28 21.94
CA ARG A 470 -5.02 40.67 22.42
C ARG A 470 -5.64 40.83 23.81
N ASN A 471 -6.64 40.01 24.12
CA ASN A 471 -7.34 40.01 25.41
C ASN A 471 -6.73 39.05 26.43
N SER A 472 -5.59 38.45 26.14
CA SER A 472 -4.89 37.55 27.07
C SER A 472 -4.41 38.30 28.32
N ASP A 473 -4.40 37.63 29.46
CA ASP A 473 -4.10 38.25 30.76
C ASP A 473 -2.66 38.77 30.86
N CYS A 474 -1.74 38.23 30.05
CA CYS A 474 -0.36 38.72 29.93
C CYS A 474 -0.27 40.19 29.44
N PHE A 475 -1.31 40.70 28.78
CA PHE A 475 -1.39 42.09 28.32
C PHE A 475 -2.25 42.98 29.24
N LYS A 476 -2.81 42.43 30.31
CA LYS A 476 -3.60 43.18 31.29
C LYS A 476 -2.74 43.47 32.51
N ARG A 477 -2.55 44.75 32.83
CA ARG A 477 -1.76 45.16 33.99
C ARG A 477 -2.30 46.43 34.64
N THR A 478 -2.39 46.42 35.96
CA THR A 478 -2.62 47.64 36.74
C THR A 478 -1.27 48.26 37.11
N TYR A 479 -1.06 49.51 36.74
CA TYR A 479 0.17 50.25 37.04
C TYR A 479 -0.18 51.68 37.49
N LYS A 480 0.28 52.07 38.69
CA LYS A 480 -0.06 53.35 39.34
C LYS A 480 -1.57 53.63 39.34
N GLU A 481 -2.34 52.68 39.87
CA GLU A 481 -3.83 52.74 39.98
C GLU A 481 -4.59 52.85 38.64
N LYS A 482 -3.90 52.83 37.49
CA LYS A 482 -4.52 52.80 36.16
C LYS A 482 -4.46 51.40 35.58
N TYR A 483 -5.58 50.93 35.04
CA TYR A 483 -5.68 49.65 34.35
C TYR A 483 -5.35 49.80 32.86
N TYR A 484 -4.43 48.98 32.36
CA TYR A 484 -4.05 48.91 30.96
C TYR A 484 -4.41 47.53 30.42
N ASN A 485 -5.19 47.48 29.34
CA ASN A 485 -5.64 46.25 28.69
C ASN A 485 -4.78 45.82 27.48
N ARG A 486 -3.68 46.54 27.21
CA ARG A 486 -2.72 46.26 26.13
C ARG A 486 -1.27 46.49 26.56
N TRP A 487 -0.98 46.27 27.83
CA TRP A 487 0.35 46.49 28.38
C TRP A 487 1.36 45.54 27.74
N GLY A 488 2.35 46.08 27.02
CA GLY A 488 3.41 45.28 26.41
C GLY A 488 3.04 44.54 25.11
N PHE A 489 1.88 44.82 24.52
CA PHE A 489 1.50 44.29 23.21
C PHE A 489 2.39 44.91 22.11
N LYS A 490 3.15 44.07 21.39
CA LYS A 490 4.10 44.51 20.34
C LYS A 490 3.65 44.18 18.91
N GLY A 491 2.53 43.48 18.76
CA GLY A 491 2.10 42.91 17.48
C GLY A 491 1.53 41.50 17.69
N TYR A 492 1.04 40.91 16.60
CA TYR A 492 0.64 39.51 16.59
C TYR A 492 1.85 38.63 16.28
N PRO A 493 1.91 37.38 16.76
CA PRO A 493 2.90 36.43 16.29
C PRO A 493 2.65 36.07 14.82
N GLU A 494 3.68 35.63 14.09
CA GLU A 494 3.63 35.38 12.63
C GLU A 494 2.44 34.50 12.19
N HIS A 495 2.12 33.44 12.95
CA HIS A 495 0.99 32.53 12.68
C HIS A 495 -0.40 33.16 12.88
N LEU A 496 -0.46 34.36 13.47
CA LEU A 496 -1.66 35.19 13.55
C LEU A 496 -1.52 36.45 12.71
N GLU A 497 -0.42 36.69 11.99
CA GLU A 497 -0.36 37.75 10.99
C GLU A 497 -1.17 37.34 9.74
N PHE A 498 -1.66 38.30 8.94
CA PHE A 498 -2.57 37.96 7.84
C PHE A 498 -1.81 37.19 6.75
N PRO A 499 -2.40 36.16 6.13
CA PRO A 499 -1.79 35.56 4.95
C PRO A 499 -1.71 36.61 3.83
N PRO A 500 -0.57 36.75 3.13
CA PRO A 500 -0.38 37.76 2.09
C PRO A 500 -1.44 37.72 0.98
N ILE A 501 -1.88 36.51 0.60
CA ILE A 501 -2.82 36.27 -0.51
C ILE A 501 -4.22 36.85 -0.22
N LEU A 502 -4.66 36.84 1.05
CA LEU A 502 -5.95 37.45 1.40
C LEU A 502 -5.89 38.98 1.34
N ALA A 503 -4.73 39.59 1.59
CA ALA A 503 -4.59 41.04 1.50
C ALA A 503 -4.87 41.55 0.07
N ASP A 504 -4.51 40.75 -0.95
CA ASP A 504 -4.77 41.07 -2.36
C ASP A 504 -6.23 40.83 -2.76
N LEU A 505 -6.86 39.75 -2.25
CA LEU A 505 -8.29 39.48 -2.44
C LEU A 505 -9.20 40.50 -1.73
N MET A 506 -8.69 41.14 -0.68
CA MET A 506 -9.43 42.10 0.14
C MET A 506 -9.14 43.57 -0.21
N GLN A 507 -8.37 43.85 -1.27
CA GLN A 507 -8.20 45.25 -1.68
C GLN A 507 -9.56 45.86 -2.05
N PRO A 508 -9.91 47.04 -1.49
CA PRO A 508 -11.19 47.69 -1.74
C PRO A 508 -11.25 48.13 -3.20
N GLY A 509 -11.88 47.31 -4.04
CA GLY A 509 -11.92 47.47 -5.49
C GLY A 509 -12.51 46.25 -6.21
N ALA A 510 -12.54 45.08 -5.56
CA ALA A 510 -13.27 43.89 -6.02
C ALA A 510 -14.63 43.75 -5.30
N GLU A 511 -15.40 44.83 -5.17
CA GLU A 511 -16.79 44.74 -4.73
C GLU A 511 -17.60 44.00 -5.80
N VAL A 512 -17.94 42.76 -5.48
CA VAL A 512 -19.05 42.04 -6.10
C VAL A 512 -20.32 42.83 -5.78
N GLU A 513 -20.79 43.60 -6.76
CA GLU A 513 -22.18 44.08 -6.82
C GLU A 513 -23.11 42.86 -6.84
N ASN A 514 -23.44 42.32 -5.67
CA ASN A 514 -24.60 41.43 -5.50
C ASN A 514 -24.93 41.30 -4.01
N ARG A 515 -25.77 42.21 -3.52
CA ARG A 515 -27.00 41.94 -2.75
C ARG A 515 -27.51 43.21 -2.08
N ALA A 516 -28.40 43.89 -2.80
CA ALA A 516 -29.46 44.70 -2.22
C ALA A 516 -30.71 44.62 -3.12
N ALA A 517 -31.28 43.42 -3.23
CA ALA A 517 -32.65 43.17 -3.69
C ALA A 517 -33.06 41.71 -3.43
N ALA A 518 -33.50 41.42 -2.19
CA ALA A 518 -34.51 40.42 -1.82
C ALA A 518 -34.76 40.53 -0.31
#